data_AF-A0A2S3ZTK1-F1
#
_entry.id   AF-A0A2S3ZTK1-F1
#
_cell.length_a   1.000
_cell.length_b   1.000
_cell.length_c   1.000
_cell.angle_alpha   90.00
_cell.angle_beta   90.00
_cell.angle_gamma   90.00
#
_symmetry.space_group_name_H-M   'P 1'
#
loop_
_entity.id
_entity.type
_entity.pdbx_description
1 polymer ?
#
loop_
_entity_poly.entity_id
_entity_poly.type
_entity_poly.pdbx_seq_one_letter_code
_entity_poly.pdbx_strand_id
1 'polypeptide(L)' 'MDANPILPVEFVLLQWAVAAMYLAIVVWALVTLAKANSLTVGARISWLVLIVIVPFVGSAAWLGFTFVQSSRKQTAK' A
#
# COMPACT_ATOMS: atom_id res chain seq x y z
N MET A 1 3.72 -33.41 -14.32
CA MET A 1 4.78 -32.48 -14.73
C MET A 1 4.18 -31.09 -14.63
N ASP A 2 4.36 -30.45 -13.50
CA ASP A 2 3.78 -29.13 -13.22
C ASP A 2 4.52 -28.11 -14.08
N ALA A 3 3.88 -27.65 -15.15
CA ALA A 3 4.36 -26.55 -15.94
C ALA A 3 4.29 -25.30 -15.06
N ASN A 4 5.38 -24.99 -14.36
CA ASN A 4 5.50 -23.74 -13.62
C ASN A 4 5.38 -22.60 -14.64
N PRO A 5 4.33 -21.76 -14.61
CA PRO A 5 4.22 -20.66 -15.54
C PRO A 5 5.38 -19.70 -15.30
N ILE A 6 6.35 -19.68 -16.22
CA ILE A 6 7.44 -18.72 -16.19
C ILE A 6 6.83 -17.36 -16.51
N LEU A 7 6.68 -16.52 -15.49
CA LEU A 7 6.24 -15.14 -15.67
C LEU A 7 7.32 -14.38 -16.46
N PRO A 8 6.93 -13.56 -17.46
CA PRO A 8 7.87 -12.69 -18.16
C PRO A 8 8.63 -11.79 -17.16
N VAL A 9 9.92 -11.58 -17.39
CA VAL A 9 10.81 -10.84 -16.48
C VAL A 9 10.32 -9.41 -16.22
N GLU A 10 9.58 -8.84 -17.17
CA GLU A 10 8.97 -7.53 -17.12
C GLU A 10 7.98 -7.42 -15.95
N PHE A 11 7.24 -8.49 -15.63
CA PHE A 11 6.33 -8.49 -14.48
C PHE A 11 7.07 -8.34 -13.16
N VAL A 12 8.19 -9.06 -13.02
CA VAL A 12 9.03 -9.00 -11.83
C VAL A 12 9.68 -7.62 -11.73
N LEU A 13 10.19 -7.06 -12.83
CA LEU A 13 10.80 -5.72 -12.82
C LEU A 13 9.77 -4.64 -12.48
N LEU A 14 8.56 -4.73 -13.04
CA LEU A 14 7.50 -3.76 -12.78
C LEU A 14 7.08 -3.78 -11.31
N GLN A 15 6.92 -4.95 -10.70
CA GLN A 15 6.55 -5.05 -9.28
C GLN A 15 7.59 -4.37 -8.38
N TRP A 16 8.88 -4.57 -8.67
CA TRP A 16 9.98 -3.99 -7.90
C TRP A 16 10.10 -2.49 -8.15
N ALA A 17 9.89 -2.04 -9.39
CA ALA A 17 9.87 -0.61 -9.71
C ALA A 17 8.76 0.12 -8.97
N VAL A 18 7.55 -0.46 -8.92
CA VAL A 18 6.43 0.09 -8.16
C VAL A 18 6.74 0.13 -6.67
N ALA A 19 7.30 -0.95 -6.11
CA ALA A 19 7.68 -1.00 -4.69
C ALA A 19 8.76 0.04 -4.34
N ALA A 20 9.78 0.19 -5.20
CA ALA A 20 10.85 1.17 -5.01
C ALA A 20 10.32 2.61 -5.12
N MET A 21 9.46 2.89 -6.10
CA MET A 21 8.80 4.19 -6.24
C MET A 21 7.96 4.51 -5.00
N TYR A 22 7.21 3.53 -4.49
CA TYR A 22 6.41 3.69 -3.28
C TYR A 22 7.29 4.04 -2.07
N LEU A 23 8.39 3.32 -1.87
CA LEU A 23 9.35 3.59 -0.81
C LEU A 23 9.95 5.00 -0.93
N ALA A 24 10.32 5.42 -2.15
CA ALA A 24 10.86 6.75 -2.41
C ALA A 24 9.86 7.86 -2.04
N ILE A 25 8.58 7.68 -2.36
CA ILE A 25 7.51 8.64 -2.00
C ILE A 25 7.35 8.73 -0.49
N VAL A 26 7.35 7.60 0.23
CA VAL A 26 7.23 7.58 1.70
C VAL A 26 8.40 8.32 2.34
N VAL A 27 9.64 8.01 1.92
CA VAL A 27 10.84 8.68 2.43
C VAL A 27 10.79 10.18 2.12
N TRP A 28 10.41 10.56 0.90
CA TRP A 28 10.26 11.96 0.53
C TRP A 28 9.24 12.69 1.41
N ALA A 29 8.08 12.07 1.65
CA ALA A 29 7.03 12.63 2.49
C ALA A 29 7.50 12.83 3.94
N LEU A 30 8.22 11.85 4.50
CA LEU A 30 8.80 11.94 5.85
C LEU A 30 9.86 13.05 5.93
N VAL A 31 10.75 13.14 4.94
CA VAL A 31 11.77 14.21 4.87
C VAL A 31 11.10 15.58 4.76
N THR A 32 10.05 15.70 3.96
CA THR A 32 9.28 16.95 3.81
C THR A 32 8.63 17.34 5.12
N LEU A 33 8.02 16.38 5.83
CA LEU A 33 7.41 16.61 7.15
C LEU A 33 8.45 16.98 8.22
N ALA A 34 9.63 16.36 8.17
CA ALA A 34 10.74 16.67 9.07
C ALA A 34 11.30 18.08 8.84
N LYS A 35 11.30 18.56 7.60
CA LYS A 35 11.72 19.92 7.24
C LYS A 35 10.66 20.98 7.49
N ALA A 36 9.39 20.59 7.61
CA ALA A 36 8.29 21.51 7.88
C ALA A 36 8.29 21.97 9.34
N ASN A 37 8.91 23.12 9.60
CA ASN A 37 9.02 23.72 10.94
C ASN A 37 7.82 24.61 11.31
N SER A 38 6.92 24.90 10.37
CA SER A 38 5.74 25.75 10.59
C SER A 38 4.52 24.99 11.13
N LEU A 39 4.61 23.65 11.27
CA LEU A 39 3.52 22.81 11.74
C LEU A 39 3.50 22.72 13.26
N THR A 40 2.30 22.81 13.83
CA THR A 40 2.09 22.46 15.23
C THR A 40 2.35 20.97 15.44
N VAL A 41 2.71 20.59 16.67
CA VAL A 41 3.03 19.18 17.02
C VAL A 41 1.88 18.24 16.66
N GLY A 42 0.64 18.64 16.97
CA GLY A 42 -0.55 17.85 16.62
C GLY A 42 -0.70 17.63 15.11
N ALA A 43 -0.52 18.68 14.31
CA ALA A 43 -0.59 18.57 12.86
C ALA A 43 0.52 17.66 12.29
N ARG A 44 1.72 17.72 12.88
CA ARG A 44 2.84 16.84 12.50
C ARG A 44 2.56 15.37 12.76
N ILE A 45 1.97 15.05 13.92
CA ILE A 45 1.58 13.68 14.28
C ILE A 45 0.51 13.17 13.31
N SER A 46 -0.51 13.98 13.02
CA SER A 46 -1.57 13.59 12.06
C SER A 46 -1.01 13.27 10.68
N TRP A 47 -0.08 14.07 10.17
CA TRP A 47 0.57 13.81 8.88
C TRP A 47 1.44 12.56 8.91
N LEU A 48 2.18 12.33 9.99
CA LEU A 48 2.99 11.13 10.16
C LEU A 48 2.12 9.87 10.13
N VAL A 49 1.01 9.89 10.88
CA VAL A 49 0.03 8.79 10.90
C VAL A 49 -0.55 8.56 9.51
N LEU A 50 -0.91 9.61 8.78
CA LEU A 50 -1.41 9.49 7.41
C LEU A 50 -0.37 8.87 6.46
N ILE A 51 0.88 9.35 6.48
CA ILE A 51 1.96 8.82 5.63
C ILE A 51 2.17 7.32 5.87
N VAL A 52 2.05 6.88 7.12
CA VAL A 52 2.23 5.47 7.49
C VAL A 52 0.99 4.63 7.17
N ILE A 53 -0.23 5.13 7.39
CA ILE A 53 -1.46 4.35 7.24
C ILE A 53 -1.93 4.24 5.79
N VAL A 54 -1.85 5.32 5.01
CA VAL A 54 -2.28 5.36 3.60
C VAL A 54 -1.81 4.16 2.76
N PRO A 55 -0.54 3.70 2.85
CA PRO A 55 -0.06 2.48 2.16
C PRO A 55 -0.92 1.24 2.38
N PHE A 56 -1.48 1.10 3.57
CA PHE A 56 -2.20 -0.09 3.98
C PHE A 56 -3.69 -0.02 3.64
N VAL A 57 -4.23 1.16 3.33
CA VAL A 57 -5.66 1.35 3.05
C VAL A 57 -6.09 0.53 1.83
N GLY A 58 -5.28 0.50 0.77
CA GLY A 58 -5.57 -0.28 -0.43
C GLY A 58 -5.65 -1.78 -0.13
N SER A 59 -4.67 -2.32 0.60
CA SER A 59 -4.66 -3.73 1.01
C SER A 59 -5.83 -4.07 1.92
N ALA A 60 -6.14 -3.21 2.90
CA ALA A 60 -7.27 -3.38 3.80
C ALA A 60 -8.62 -3.35 3.06
N ALA A 61 -8.78 -2.44 2.09
CA ALA A 61 -9.98 -2.36 1.26
C ALA A 61 -10.16 -3.61 0.40
N TRP A 62 -9.09 -4.12 -0.21
CA TRP A 62 -9.14 -5.34 -1.00
C TRP A 62 -9.50 -6.56 -0.15
N LEU A 63 -8.89 -6.71 1.02
CA LEU A 63 -9.23 -7.78 1.97
C LEU A 63 -10.69 -7.68 2.42
N GLY A 64 -11.17 -6.49 2.77
CA GLY A 64 -12.57 -6.29 3.12
C GLY A 64 -13.52 -6.70 1.99
N PHE A 65 -13.22 -6.34 0.75
CA PHE A 65 -14.02 -6.72 -0.41
C PHE A 65 -14.04 -8.25 -0.63
N THR A 66 -12.91 -8.94 -0.53
CA THR A 66 -12.86 -10.40 -0.72
C THR A 66 -13.60 -11.14 0.39
N PHE A 67 -13.51 -10.68 1.64
CA PHE A 67 -14.29 -11.24 2.76
C PHE A 67 -15.80 -11.11 2.52
N VAL A 68 -16.26 -9.92 2.12
CA VAL A 68 -17.69 -9.68 1.82
C VAL A 68 -18.16 -10.55 0.66
N GLN A 69 -17.33 -10.71 -0.38
CA GLN A 69 -17.67 -11.54 -1.53
C GLN A 69 -17.72 -13.04 -1.18
N SER A 70 -16.83 -13.50 -0.29
CA SER A 70 -16.83 -14.89 0.21
C SER A 70 -18.10 -15.20 0.99
N SER A 71 -18.53 -14.30 1.88
CA SER A 71 -19.76 -14.48 2.67
C SER A 71 -21.01 -14.54 1.79
N ARG A 72 -21.07 -13.75 0.71
CA ARG A 72 -22.19 -13.78 -0.24
C ARG A 72 -22.30 -15.09 -1.04
N LYS A 73 -21.18 -15.78 -1.29
CA LYS A 73 -21.19 -17.05 -2.02
C LYS A 73 -21.66 -18.23 -1.16
N GLN A 74 -21.55 -18.16 0.16
CA GLN A 74 -22.04 -19.20 1.08
C GLN A 74 -23.55 -19.17 1.30
N THR A 75 -24.20 -18.01 1.21
CA THR A 75 -25.65 -17.88 1.43
C THR A 75 -26.50 -18.20 0.19
N ALA A 76 -25.88 -18.33 -0.98
CA ALA A 76 -26.53 -18.65 -2.25
C ALA A 76 -26.49 -20.16 -2.60
N LYS A 77 -26.06 -21.01 -1.64
CA LYS A 77 -25.97 -22.46 -1.77
C LYS A 77 -26.91 -23.10 -0.75
#